data_AF-X1J2X3-F1
#
_entry.id   AF-X1J2X3-F1
#
_cell.length_a   1.000
_cell.length_b   1.000
_cell.length_c   1.000
_cell.angle_alpha   90.00
_cell.angle_beta   90.00
_cell.angle_gamma   90.00
#
_symmetry.space_group_name_H-M   'P 1'
#
loop_
_entity.id
_entity.type
_entity.pdbx_description
1 polymer ?
#
loop_
_entity_poly.entity_id
_entity_poly.type
_entity_poly.pdbx_seq_one_letter_code
_entity_poly.pdbx_strand_id
1 'polypeptide(L)'
;LQDIITMELRDTFPRTRSEVEKEHPELREDPNWQAYISQGGGSRPQVYDWTVGGGTDINDALAEGTDYGPQSFASWYLGARKDYTTTFERTAASQGLTKYWAMKFWEAHWKLPDVGLARELLFRTEQVTPEMFRSILRWQDYPPDLLEAITEIAYNPLPRVDVRRMHLRGVLPIPDLFVGYLHLGYSPVNAARMTAFTVLMNAETKYRAAINAIRGAYVHGVIDLETAQEMMLEVYAPPTANDIPDISDLPLSEVQREAVVVAYEEISTQTAR
;
A
#
# COMPACT_ATOMS: atom_id res chain seq x y z
N LEU A 1 -30.19 7.86 2.96
CA LEU A 1 -31.10 6.73 2.75
C LEU A 1 -30.20 5.58 2.35
N GLN A 2 -29.81 4.76 3.33
CA GLN A 2 -29.03 3.55 3.08
C GLN A 2 -30.02 2.51 2.57
N ASP A 3 -29.97 2.22 1.28
CA ASP A 3 -30.70 1.09 0.73
C ASP A 3 -30.07 -0.18 1.32
N ILE A 4 -30.79 -0.80 2.25
CA ILE A 4 -30.46 -2.10 2.81
C ILE A 4 -30.69 -3.09 1.66
N ILE A 5 -29.62 -3.55 1.03
CA ILE A 5 -29.69 -4.64 0.07
C ILE A 5 -29.85 -5.91 0.89
N THR A 6 -31.07 -6.43 0.95
CA THR A 6 -31.39 -7.74 1.50
C THR A 6 -30.96 -8.80 0.48
N MET A 7 -29.93 -9.58 0.79
CA MET A 7 -29.50 -10.68 -0.06
C MET A 7 -30.31 -11.93 0.28
N GLU A 8 -31.20 -12.38 -0.63
CA GLU A 8 -31.74 -13.74 -0.56
C GLU A 8 -30.68 -14.71 -1.11
N LEU A 9 -29.84 -15.29 -0.25
CA LEU A 9 -29.09 -16.49 -0.63
C LEU A 9 -30.08 -17.65 -0.75
N ARG A 10 -30.60 -17.85 -1.96
CA ARG A 10 -31.26 -19.10 -2.33
C ARG A 10 -30.18 -20.13 -2.55
N ASP A 11 -29.74 -20.80 -1.49
CA ASP A 11 -29.14 -22.13 -1.66
C ASP A 11 -30.24 -22.95 -2.36
N THR A 12 -30.06 -23.24 -3.66
CA THR A 12 -31.10 -23.84 -4.51
C THR A 12 -31.53 -25.24 -4.08
N PHE A 13 -31.03 -25.75 -2.94
CA PHE A 13 -31.42 -27.03 -2.39
C PHE A 13 -31.57 -26.94 -0.88
N PRO A 14 -32.80 -26.77 -0.34
CA PRO A 14 -33.07 -27.17 1.03
C PRO A 14 -32.73 -28.65 1.14
N ARG A 15 -31.62 -28.99 1.81
CA ARG A 15 -31.25 -30.38 2.05
C ARG A 15 -32.30 -31.02 2.93
N THR A 16 -32.87 -32.10 2.44
CA THR A 16 -33.87 -32.87 3.17
C THR A 16 -33.23 -33.45 4.42
N ARG A 17 -34.03 -33.68 5.46
CA ARG A 17 -33.62 -34.40 6.68
C ARG A 17 -32.82 -35.67 6.34
N SER A 18 -33.28 -36.43 5.34
CA SER A 18 -32.65 -37.68 4.93
C SER A 18 -31.27 -37.50 4.32
N GLU A 19 -30.99 -36.39 3.64
CA GLU A 19 -29.67 -36.10 3.07
C GLU A 19 -28.68 -35.71 4.16
N VAL A 20 -29.10 -34.84 5.09
CA VAL A 20 -28.28 -34.42 6.23
C VAL A 20 -27.97 -35.60 7.15
N GLU A 21 -28.97 -36.41 7.52
CA GLU A 21 -28.78 -37.60 8.38
C GLU A 21 -28.08 -38.77 7.68
N LYS A 22 -27.91 -38.73 6.35
CA LYS A 22 -27.09 -39.70 5.60
C LYS A 22 -25.61 -39.32 5.68
N GLU A 23 -25.30 -38.03 5.61
CA GLU A 23 -23.93 -37.51 5.76
C GLU A 23 -23.47 -37.49 7.22
N HIS A 24 -24.40 -37.23 8.14
CA HIS A 24 -24.17 -37.11 9.59
C HIS A 24 -25.14 -38.00 10.39
N PRO A 25 -24.95 -39.34 10.40
CA PRO A 25 -25.85 -40.27 11.08
C PRO A 25 -26.04 -39.99 12.57
N GLU A 26 -25.03 -39.39 13.22
CA GLU A 26 -25.05 -39.00 14.62
C GLU A 26 -26.12 -37.95 14.96
N LEU A 27 -26.56 -37.16 13.98
CA LEU A 27 -27.60 -36.14 14.20
C LEU A 27 -28.97 -36.77 14.52
N ARG A 28 -29.22 -38.03 14.12
CA ARG A 28 -30.50 -38.71 14.40
C ARG A 28 -30.84 -38.75 15.89
N GLU A 29 -29.83 -38.86 16.74
CA GLU A 29 -29.98 -38.92 18.19
C GLU A 29 -29.70 -37.57 18.88
N ASP A 30 -29.37 -36.51 18.13
CA ASP A 30 -29.06 -35.19 18.67
C ASP A 30 -30.35 -34.45 19.07
N PRO A 31 -30.57 -34.12 20.36
CA PRO A 31 -31.79 -33.46 20.83
C PRO A 31 -32.04 -32.10 20.17
N ASN A 32 -30.98 -31.35 19.82
CA ASN A 32 -31.09 -30.05 19.19
C ASN A 32 -31.49 -30.18 17.72
N TRP A 33 -31.00 -31.19 17.02
CA TRP A 33 -31.44 -31.50 15.65
C TRP A 33 -32.91 -31.93 15.62
N GLN A 34 -33.32 -32.82 16.53
CA GLN A 34 -34.74 -33.21 16.63
C GLN A 34 -35.63 -32.01 16.98
N ALA A 35 -35.18 -31.12 17.86
CA ALA A 35 -35.85 -29.86 18.14
C ALA A 35 -35.97 -28.96 16.89
N TYR A 36 -34.89 -28.77 16.13
CA TYR A 36 -34.88 -28.00 14.88
C TYR A 36 -35.87 -28.56 13.84
N ILE A 37 -35.85 -29.88 13.61
CA ILE A 37 -36.78 -30.56 12.71
C ILE A 37 -38.23 -30.39 13.18
N SER A 38 -38.50 -30.54 14.49
CA SER A 38 -39.85 -30.37 15.04
C SER A 38 -40.41 -28.95 14.91
N GLN A 39 -39.53 -27.94 14.80
CA GLN A 39 -39.90 -26.55 14.52
C GLN A 39 -40.10 -26.27 13.01
N GLY A 40 -40.03 -27.30 12.16
CA GLY A 40 -40.18 -27.19 10.70
C GLY A 40 -38.86 -26.95 9.95
N GLY A 41 -37.72 -27.02 10.65
CA GLY A 41 -36.39 -27.06 10.05
C GLY A 41 -36.23 -28.27 9.11
N GLY A 42 -35.45 -28.13 8.04
CA GLY A 42 -35.24 -29.19 7.03
C GLY A 42 -36.43 -29.50 6.11
N SER A 43 -37.56 -28.77 6.23
CA SER A 43 -38.74 -28.90 5.35
C SER A 43 -39.11 -27.60 4.60
N ARG A 44 -38.40 -26.50 4.88
CA ARG A 44 -38.63 -25.18 4.26
C ARG A 44 -37.29 -24.56 3.83
N PRO A 45 -37.22 -23.85 2.70
CA PRO A 45 -36.06 -23.04 2.35
C PRO A 45 -35.79 -22.07 3.51
N GLN A 46 -34.58 -22.12 4.08
CA GLN A 46 -34.13 -21.10 5.02
C GLN A 46 -33.64 -19.92 4.19
N VAL A 47 -34.30 -18.77 4.32
CA VAL A 47 -33.81 -17.52 3.74
C VAL A 47 -32.87 -16.91 4.76
N TYR A 48 -31.60 -16.78 4.42
CA TYR A 48 -30.62 -16.09 5.25
C TYR A 48 -30.49 -14.65 4.76
N ASP A 49 -30.93 -13.68 5.56
CA ASP A 49 -30.71 -12.26 5.27
C ASP A 49 -29.27 -11.88 5.66
N TRP A 50 -28.48 -11.52 4.66
CA TRP A 50 -27.11 -11.00 4.86
C TRP A 50 -27.03 -9.54 4.42
N THR A 51 -26.40 -8.71 5.24
CA THR A 51 -25.93 -7.37 4.88
C THR A 51 -24.44 -7.42 4.58
N VAL A 52 -24.09 -7.43 3.30
CA VAL A 52 -22.69 -7.30 2.86
C VAL A 52 -22.40 -5.81 2.65
N GLY A 53 -21.53 -5.24 3.48
CA GLY A 53 -21.05 -3.88 3.27
C GLY A 53 -19.98 -3.87 2.18
N GLY A 54 -20.36 -3.57 0.93
CA GLY A 54 -19.39 -3.46 -0.17
C GLY A 54 -19.96 -3.69 -1.58
N GLY A 55 -20.70 -2.71 -2.08
CA GLY A 55 -20.63 -2.16 -3.45
C GLY A 55 -20.61 -3.01 -4.74
N THR A 56 -20.72 -4.33 -4.75
CA THR A 56 -20.76 -5.11 -6.01
C THR A 56 -21.78 -6.24 -5.95
N ASP A 57 -22.60 -6.36 -7.00
CA ASP A 57 -23.63 -7.39 -7.15
C ASP A 57 -22.97 -8.76 -7.35
N ILE A 58 -23.08 -9.62 -6.35
CA ILE A 58 -22.44 -10.94 -6.35
C ILE A 58 -23.06 -11.89 -7.38
N ASN A 59 -24.27 -11.58 -7.88
CA ASN A 59 -24.95 -12.41 -8.86
C ASN A 59 -24.29 -12.33 -10.25
N ASP A 60 -23.69 -11.19 -10.59
CA ASP A 60 -22.91 -11.05 -11.83
C ASP A 60 -21.57 -11.80 -11.73
N ALA A 61 -20.96 -11.84 -10.54
CA ALA A 61 -19.73 -12.60 -10.27
C ALA A 61 -19.93 -14.13 -10.25
N LEU A 62 -21.17 -14.61 -10.12
CA LEU A 62 -21.53 -16.03 -10.17
C LEU A 62 -22.00 -16.47 -11.58
N ALA A 63 -22.52 -15.55 -12.40
CA ALA A 63 -23.04 -15.82 -13.74
C ALA A 63 -21.95 -15.80 -14.82
N GLU A 64 -20.95 -14.93 -14.67
CA GLU A 64 -19.75 -14.96 -15.48
C GLU A 64 -18.78 -15.92 -14.81
N GLY A 65 -18.49 -17.06 -15.43
CA GLY A 65 -17.43 -18.00 -15.04
C GLY A 65 -16.02 -17.41 -15.13
N THR A 66 -15.87 -16.12 -14.82
CA THR A 66 -14.62 -15.45 -14.56
C THR A 66 -14.10 -15.91 -13.21
N ASP A 67 -12.92 -16.50 -13.26
CA ASP A 67 -12.13 -17.03 -12.15
C ASP A 67 -11.62 -15.90 -11.24
N TYR A 68 -12.54 -15.11 -10.66
CA TYR A 68 -12.24 -14.02 -9.72
C TYR A 68 -12.66 -14.37 -8.29
N GLY A 69 -12.73 -15.65 -7.95
CA GLY A 69 -12.97 -16.11 -6.58
C GLY A 69 -11.67 -16.13 -5.77
N PRO A 70 -11.57 -15.48 -4.59
CA PRO A 70 -10.44 -15.60 -3.67
C PRO A 70 -10.33 -17.00 -2.99
N GLN A 71 -10.80 -18.05 -3.65
CA GLN A 71 -11.26 -19.28 -3.02
C GLN A 71 -10.19 -20.26 -2.50
N SER A 72 -8.88 -19.98 -2.59
CA SER A 72 -7.88 -20.97 -2.16
C SER A 72 -6.68 -20.43 -1.37
N PHE A 73 -6.37 -19.14 -1.41
CA PHE A 73 -5.11 -18.65 -0.82
C PHE A 73 -5.21 -18.18 0.65
N ALA A 74 -6.30 -17.49 1.02
CA ALA A 74 -6.51 -17.02 2.41
C ALA A 74 -6.50 -18.19 3.40
N SER A 75 -7.18 -19.28 3.03
CA SER A 75 -7.30 -20.48 3.84
C SER A 75 -5.97 -21.19 4.08
N TRP A 76 -5.09 -21.23 3.09
CA TRP A 76 -3.82 -21.94 3.19
C TRP A 76 -2.77 -21.11 3.93
N TYR A 77 -2.74 -19.80 3.70
CA TYR A 77 -1.68 -18.94 4.21
C TYR A 77 -1.95 -18.38 5.62
N LEU A 78 -3.20 -18.11 5.98
CA LEU A 78 -3.57 -17.66 7.34
C LEU A 78 -3.97 -18.80 8.27
N GLY A 79 -4.00 -20.04 7.76
CA GLY A 79 -4.50 -21.17 8.52
C GLY A 79 -5.95 -20.98 8.93
N ALA A 80 -6.80 -20.33 8.13
CA ALA A 80 -8.19 -20.06 8.48
C ALA A 80 -9.01 -21.35 8.75
N ARG A 81 -8.52 -22.51 8.29
CA ARG A 81 -9.06 -23.85 8.58
C ARG A 81 -8.42 -24.55 9.78
N LYS A 82 -7.30 -24.02 10.27
CA LYS A 82 -6.72 -24.42 11.55
C LYS A 82 -7.80 -24.10 12.58
N ASP A 83 -8.25 -25.11 13.29
CA ASP A 83 -9.37 -25.06 14.25
C ASP A 83 -10.79 -25.25 13.68
N TYR A 84 -10.95 -25.58 12.38
CA TYR A 84 -12.24 -26.07 11.89
C TYR A 84 -12.60 -27.40 12.59
N THR A 85 -13.69 -27.42 13.35
CA THR A 85 -14.07 -28.59 14.18
C THR A 85 -15.22 -29.39 13.58
N THR A 86 -15.21 -30.70 13.85
CA THR A 86 -16.34 -31.59 13.52
C THR A 86 -17.63 -31.19 14.24
N THR A 87 -17.52 -30.59 15.42
CA THR A 87 -18.66 -30.03 16.17
C THR A 87 -19.30 -28.86 15.42
N PHE A 88 -18.51 -27.95 14.87
CA PHE A 88 -19.01 -26.85 14.03
C PHE A 88 -19.65 -27.38 12.75
N GLU A 89 -19.00 -28.31 12.05
CA GLU A 89 -19.55 -28.96 10.85
C GLU A 89 -20.92 -29.59 11.12
N ARG A 90 -21.04 -30.37 12.20
CA ARG A 90 -22.30 -30.99 12.63
C ARG A 90 -23.38 -29.95 12.95
N THR A 91 -23.00 -28.85 13.59
CA THR A 91 -23.94 -27.78 13.99
C THR A 91 -24.38 -26.94 12.79
N ALA A 92 -23.50 -26.74 11.80
CA ALA A 92 -23.83 -26.11 10.54
C ALA A 92 -24.73 -27.02 9.68
N ALA A 93 -24.45 -28.32 9.66
CA ALA A 93 -25.27 -29.33 9.01
C ALA A 93 -26.67 -29.41 9.63
N SER A 94 -26.79 -29.33 10.96
CA SER A 94 -28.10 -29.27 11.63
C SER A 94 -28.90 -28.00 11.33
N GLN A 95 -28.26 -26.97 10.78
CA GLN A 95 -28.91 -25.75 10.29
C GLN A 95 -29.16 -25.78 8.78
N GLY A 96 -28.77 -26.86 8.09
CA GLY A 96 -28.95 -27.06 6.65
C GLY A 96 -27.72 -26.75 5.79
N LEU A 97 -26.66 -26.15 6.33
CA LEU A 97 -25.47 -25.76 5.56
C LEU A 97 -24.66 -26.98 5.12
N THR A 98 -24.27 -27.03 3.84
CA THR A 98 -23.31 -28.03 3.33
C THR A 98 -21.95 -27.87 4.00
N LYS A 99 -21.14 -28.94 4.03
CA LYS A 99 -19.74 -28.84 4.47
C LYS A 99 -18.99 -27.72 3.74
N TYR A 100 -19.25 -27.56 2.45
CA TYR A 100 -18.69 -26.49 1.64
C TYR A 100 -19.07 -25.11 2.17
N TRP A 101 -20.37 -24.83 2.38
CA TRP A 101 -20.84 -23.54 2.89
C TRP A 101 -20.43 -23.30 4.35
N ALA A 102 -20.43 -24.34 5.18
CA ALA A 102 -19.89 -24.28 6.53
C ALA A 102 -18.41 -23.89 6.53
N MET A 103 -17.62 -24.45 5.60
CA MET A 103 -16.21 -24.08 5.45
C MET A 103 -16.05 -22.63 4.98
N LYS A 104 -16.87 -22.16 4.03
CA LYS A 104 -16.83 -20.76 3.56
C LYS A 104 -17.22 -19.77 4.65
N PHE A 105 -18.25 -20.09 5.44
CA PHE A 105 -18.62 -19.32 6.61
C PHE A 105 -17.47 -19.29 7.63
N TRP A 106 -16.82 -20.43 7.87
CA TRP A 106 -15.68 -20.51 8.76
C TRP A 106 -14.44 -19.76 8.21
N GLU A 107 -14.23 -19.69 6.91
CA GLU A 107 -13.16 -18.86 6.35
C GLU A 107 -13.48 -17.36 6.54
N ALA A 108 -14.75 -16.97 6.34
CA ALA A 108 -15.21 -15.58 6.39
C ALA A 108 -15.39 -15.01 7.81
N HIS A 109 -15.56 -15.85 8.84
CA HIS A 109 -15.80 -15.35 10.20
C HIS A 109 -14.56 -14.70 10.84
N TRP A 110 -13.37 -14.99 10.32
CA TRP A 110 -12.14 -14.41 10.84
C TRP A 110 -12.08 -12.92 10.55
N LYS A 111 -11.80 -12.14 11.59
CA LYS A 111 -11.58 -10.71 11.43
C LYS A 111 -10.22 -10.47 10.78
N LEU A 112 -10.24 -9.91 9.58
CA LEU A 112 -9.03 -9.46 8.90
C LEU A 112 -8.42 -8.24 9.60
N PRO A 113 -7.08 -8.08 9.58
CA PRO A 113 -6.44 -6.86 10.04
C PRO A 113 -6.90 -5.68 9.18
N ASP A 114 -7.17 -4.52 9.78
CA ASP A 114 -7.38 -3.30 9.00
C ASP A 114 -6.11 -2.92 8.22
N VAL A 115 -6.21 -2.04 7.23
CA VAL A 115 -5.06 -1.62 6.40
C VAL A 115 -3.90 -1.06 7.23
N GLY A 116 -4.18 -0.32 8.31
CA GLY A 116 -3.16 0.21 9.20
C GLY A 116 -2.38 -0.90 9.89
N LEU A 117 -3.08 -1.86 10.49
CA LEU A 117 -2.46 -3.03 11.10
C LEU A 117 -1.74 -3.91 10.07
N ALA A 118 -2.33 -4.13 8.89
CA ALA A 118 -1.72 -4.91 7.81
C ALA A 118 -0.40 -4.28 7.33
N ARG A 119 -0.35 -2.95 7.26
CA ARG A 119 0.88 -2.19 6.94
C ARG A 119 1.93 -2.34 8.04
N GLU A 120 1.53 -2.28 9.32
CA GLU A 120 2.45 -2.53 10.44
C GLU A 120 3.02 -3.96 10.40
N LEU A 121 2.18 -4.96 10.08
CA LEU A 121 2.62 -6.35 9.93
C LEU A 121 3.65 -6.49 8.80
N LEU A 122 3.41 -5.86 7.64
CA LEU A 122 4.35 -5.86 6.51
C LEU A 122 5.77 -5.44 6.91
N PHE A 123 5.91 -4.49 7.84
CA PHE A 123 7.23 -3.96 8.24
C PHE A 123 7.82 -4.60 9.50
N ARG A 124 7.00 -5.22 10.35
CA ARG A 124 7.43 -5.73 11.66
C ARG A 124 7.63 -7.24 11.70
N THR A 125 7.17 -7.98 10.69
CA THR A 125 7.29 -9.44 10.64
C THR A 125 7.58 -9.95 9.23
N GLU A 126 8.39 -10.99 9.13
CA GLU A 126 8.69 -11.69 7.87
C GLU A 126 7.51 -12.56 7.39
N GLN A 127 6.49 -12.76 8.22
CA GLN A 127 5.32 -13.60 7.89
C GLN A 127 4.38 -12.93 6.87
N VAL A 128 4.47 -11.61 6.72
CA VAL A 128 3.62 -10.84 5.80
C VAL A 128 4.50 -10.24 4.71
N THR A 129 4.42 -10.82 3.51
CA THR A 129 5.09 -10.31 2.31
C THR A 129 4.25 -9.19 1.64
N PRO A 130 4.82 -8.41 0.71
CA PRO A 130 4.06 -7.46 -0.10
C PRO A 130 2.88 -8.10 -0.84
N GLU A 131 3.03 -9.33 -1.33
CA GLU A 131 1.96 -10.09 -2.00
C GLU A 131 0.84 -10.47 -1.02
N MET A 132 1.20 -10.83 0.21
CA MET A 132 0.23 -11.06 1.27
C MET A 132 -0.50 -9.77 1.64
N PHE A 133 0.21 -8.64 1.76
CA PHE A 133 -0.40 -7.34 2.00
C PHE A 133 -1.42 -6.99 0.90
N ARG A 134 -1.06 -7.12 -0.38
CA ARG A 134 -1.99 -6.97 -1.52
C ARG A 134 -3.21 -7.90 -1.41
N SER A 135 -3.01 -9.14 -0.95
CA SER A 135 -4.08 -10.11 -0.76
C SER A 135 -5.04 -9.68 0.35
N ILE A 136 -4.51 -9.18 1.47
CA ILE A 136 -5.30 -8.63 2.58
C ILE A 136 -6.15 -7.44 2.12
N LEU A 137 -5.58 -6.55 1.30
CA LEU A 137 -6.33 -5.44 0.69
C LEU A 137 -7.45 -5.95 -0.22
N ARG A 138 -7.18 -6.96 -1.05
CA ARG A 138 -8.19 -7.58 -1.90
C ARG A 138 -9.33 -8.22 -1.09
N TRP A 139 -9.02 -8.90 0.01
CA TRP A 139 -10.04 -9.50 0.88
C TRP A 139 -10.85 -8.46 1.68
N GLN A 140 -10.38 -7.21 1.73
CA GLN A 140 -11.11 -6.05 2.26
C GLN A 140 -11.85 -5.27 1.17
N ASP A 141 -12.00 -5.85 -0.02
CA ASP A 141 -12.72 -5.28 -1.16
C ASP A 141 -12.16 -3.94 -1.65
N TYR A 142 -10.83 -3.71 -1.52
CA TYR A 142 -10.18 -2.60 -2.21
C TYR A 142 -10.16 -2.84 -3.73
N PRO A 143 -10.46 -1.81 -4.56
CA PRO A 143 -10.42 -1.92 -6.01
C PRO A 143 -9.07 -2.43 -6.54
N PRO A 144 -9.04 -3.34 -7.53
CA PRO A 144 -7.79 -3.89 -8.08
C PRO A 144 -6.77 -2.83 -8.51
N ASP A 145 -7.24 -1.75 -9.13
CA ASP A 145 -6.40 -0.66 -9.62
C ASP A 145 -5.71 0.14 -8.50
N LEU A 146 -6.26 0.11 -7.29
CA LEU A 146 -5.67 0.79 -6.13
C LEU A 146 -4.68 -0.08 -5.36
N LEU A 147 -4.68 -1.40 -5.56
CA LEU A 147 -3.84 -2.31 -4.79
C LEU A 147 -2.35 -1.98 -4.94
N GLU A 148 -1.92 -1.67 -6.16
CA GLU A 148 -0.52 -1.34 -6.41
C GLU A 148 -0.15 0.01 -5.78
N ALA A 149 -1.00 1.04 -5.98
CA ALA A 149 -0.77 2.35 -5.39
C ALA A 149 -0.71 2.31 -3.86
N ILE A 150 -1.62 1.58 -3.21
CA ILE A 150 -1.63 1.42 -1.74
C ILE A 150 -0.39 0.66 -1.25
N THR A 151 0.05 -0.34 -2.01
CA THR A 151 1.25 -1.14 -1.68
C THR A 151 2.52 -0.32 -1.83
N GLU A 152 2.63 0.51 -2.87
CA GLU A 152 3.76 1.39 -3.09
C GLU A 152 3.91 2.43 -1.96
N ILE A 153 2.81 3.09 -1.59
CA ILE A 153 2.81 4.09 -0.50
C ILE A 153 2.90 3.48 0.90
N ALA A 154 2.92 2.15 1.03
CA ALA A 154 3.12 1.51 2.32
C ALA A 154 4.50 1.89 2.90
N TYR A 155 5.50 2.03 2.04
CA TYR A 155 6.86 2.40 2.40
C TYR A 155 6.97 3.90 2.73
N ASN A 156 7.72 4.22 3.77
CA ASN A 156 7.94 5.63 4.13
C ASN A 156 8.83 6.30 3.07
N PRO A 157 8.48 7.52 2.61
CA PRO A 157 9.37 8.28 1.75
C PRO A 157 10.64 8.69 2.51
N LEU A 158 11.72 8.95 1.78
CA LEU A 158 12.95 9.48 2.37
C LEU A 158 12.69 10.82 3.05
N PRO A 159 13.07 11.02 4.32
CA PRO A 159 12.89 12.29 5.00
C PRO A 159 13.61 13.43 4.29
N ARG A 160 13.03 14.63 4.35
CA ARG A 160 13.59 15.86 3.75
C ARG A 160 15.07 16.08 4.06
N VAL A 161 15.48 15.78 5.29
CA VAL A 161 16.88 15.94 5.75
C VAL A 161 17.80 14.93 5.08
N ASP A 162 17.36 13.69 4.95
CA ASP A 162 18.17 12.61 4.39
C ASP A 162 18.30 12.75 2.89
N VAL A 163 17.21 13.10 2.18
CA VAL A 163 17.23 13.46 0.76
C VAL A 163 18.31 14.51 0.44
N ARG A 164 18.41 15.58 1.26
CA ARG A 164 19.41 16.64 1.10
C ARG A 164 20.84 16.16 1.35
N ARG A 165 21.03 15.35 2.39
CA ARG A 165 22.34 14.78 2.77
C ARG A 165 22.82 13.75 1.75
N MET A 166 21.93 12.91 1.25
CA MET A 166 22.23 11.94 0.20
C MET A 166 22.65 12.66 -1.09
N HIS A 167 21.96 13.74 -1.46
CA HIS A 167 22.41 14.58 -2.57
C HIS A 167 23.78 15.20 -2.31
N LEU A 168 24.03 15.75 -1.11
CA LEU A 168 25.35 16.32 -0.76
C LEU A 168 26.49 15.30 -0.94
N ARG A 169 26.23 14.03 -0.61
CA ARG A 169 27.17 12.90 -0.72
C ARG A 169 27.21 12.26 -2.11
N GLY A 170 26.41 12.72 -3.07
CA GLY A 170 26.34 12.15 -4.42
C GLY A 170 25.64 10.80 -4.50
N VAL A 171 24.94 10.38 -3.44
CA VAL A 171 24.15 9.13 -3.41
C VAL A 171 22.83 9.30 -4.14
N LEU A 172 22.23 10.49 -4.05
CA LEU A 172 20.96 10.83 -4.69
C LEU A 172 21.21 11.86 -5.79
N PRO A 173 21.01 11.54 -7.08
CA PRO A 173 21.15 12.50 -8.17
C PRO A 173 20.00 13.52 -8.14
N ILE A 174 20.14 14.61 -8.88
CA ILE A 174 19.18 15.74 -8.86
C ILE A 174 17.77 15.36 -9.34
N PRO A 175 17.60 14.51 -10.38
CA PRO A 175 16.30 13.92 -10.71
C PRO A 175 15.58 13.30 -9.52
N ASP A 176 16.29 12.45 -8.77
CA ASP A 176 15.72 11.71 -7.65
C ASP A 176 15.51 12.60 -6.42
N LEU A 177 16.28 13.68 -6.29
CA LEU A 177 16.05 14.73 -5.30
C LEU A 177 14.68 15.39 -5.51
N PHE A 178 14.33 15.72 -6.75
CA PHE A 178 13.01 16.27 -7.09
C PHE A 178 11.88 15.28 -6.80
N VAL A 179 12.02 14.03 -7.24
CA VAL A 179 11.04 12.96 -6.94
C VAL A 179 10.90 12.75 -5.44
N GLY A 180 12.01 12.79 -4.68
CA GLY A 180 11.99 12.71 -3.22
C GLY A 180 11.15 13.81 -2.57
N TYR A 181 11.16 15.03 -3.10
CA TYR A 181 10.25 16.09 -2.62
C TYR A 181 8.80 15.86 -3.02
N LEU A 182 8.52 15.32 -4.21
CA LEU A 182 7.16 14.93 -4.58
C LEU A 182 6.60 13.87 -3.63
N HIS A 183 7.38 12.84 -3.28
CA HIS A 183 6.97 11.78 -2.36
C HIS A 183 6.73 12.27 -0.93
N LEU A 184 7.34 13.40 -0.55
CA LEU A 184 7.06 14.10 0.71
C LEU A 184 5.75 14.92 0.68
N GLY A 185 5.07 14.98 -0.47
CA GLY A 185 3.81 15.71 -0.65
C GLY A 185 3.97 17.17 -1.04
N TYR A 186 5.16 17.62 -1.45
CA TYR A 186 5.31 18.96 -2.01
C TYR A 186 4.61 19.06 -3.37
N SER A 187 3.98 20.22 -3.64
CA SER A 187 3.49 20.51 -4.99
C SER A 187 4.67 20.54 -5.98
N PRO A 188 4.45 20.27 -7.28
CA PRO A 188 5.56 20.21 -8.25
C PRO A 188 6.40 21.50 -8.30
N VAL A 189 5.76 22.68 -8.21
CA VAL A 189 6.45 23.98 -8.12
C VAL A 189 7.35 24.02 -6.87
N ASN A 190 6.82 23.63 -5.72
CA ASN A 190 7.58 23.68 -4.47
C ASN A 190 8.68 22.61 -4.41
N ALA A 191 8.45 21.44 -5.01
CA ALA A 191 9.47 20.43 -5.19
C ALA A 191 10.63 20.96 -6.05
N ALA A 192 10.34 21.65 -7.16
CA ALA A 192 11.35 22.26 -8.02
C ALA A 192 12.17 23.33 -7.26
N ARG A 193 11.47 24.23 -6.55
CA ARG A 193 12.12 25.24 -5.68
C ARG A 193 13.00 24.60 -4.60
N MET A 194 12.53 23.53 -3.96
CA MET A 194 13.28 22.80 -2.93
C MET A 194 14.50 22.07 -3.50
N THR A 195 14.40 21.52 -4.72
CA THR A 195 15.52 20.94 -5.47
C THR A 195 16.57 22.00 -5.75
N ALA A 196 16.19 23.11 -6.39
CA ALA A 196 17.07 24.23 -6.67
C ALA A 196 17.77 24.75 -5.40
N PHE A 197 16.99 25.03 -4.36
CA PHE A 197 17.53 25.46 -3.06
C PHE A 197 18.57 24.48 -2.50
N THR A 198 18.29 23.18 -2.57
CA THR A 198 19.19 22.15 -2.04
C THR A 198 20.46 22.00 -2.86
N VAL A 199 20.37 22.12 -4.19
CA VAL A 199 21.53 22.12 -5.09
C VAL A 199 22.45 23.29 -4.75
N LEU A 200 21.91 24.51 -4.72
CA LEU A 200 22.67 25.72 -4.41
C LEU A 200 23.30 25.66 -3.02
N MET A 201 22.52 25.27 -2.01
CA MET A 201 23.03 25.17 -0.64
C MET A 201 24.13 24.10 -0.50
N ASN A 202 23.98 22.95 -1.15
CA ASN A 202 25.00 21.91 -1.10
C ASN A 202 26.27 22.32 -1.86
N ALA A 203 26.13 23.01 -2.99
CA ALA A 203 27.25 23.56 -3.73
C ALA A 203 27.97 24.65 -2.89
N GLU A 204 27.24 25.53 -2.21
CA GLU A 204 27.81 26.55 -1.32
C GLU A 204 28.58 25.89 -0.16
N THR A 205 28.03 24.81 0.40
CA THR A 205 28.67 24.04 1.46
C THR A 205 30.01 23.45 0.98
N LYS A 206 30.04 22.87 -0.23
CA LYS A 206 31.27 22.33 -0.84
C LYS A 206 32.29 23.44 -1.11
N TYR A 207 31.85 24.56 -1.68
CA TYR A 207 32.67 25.74 -1.95
C TYR A 207 33.34 26.28 -0.67
N ARG A 208 32.56 26.49 0.41
CA ARG A 208 33.09 26.95 1.70
C ARG A 208 34.08 25.96 2.31
N ALA A 209 33.79 24.66 2.21
CA ALA A 209 34.69 23.62 2.71
C ALA A 209 36.03 23.63 1.96
N ALA A 210 36.02 23.80 0.64
CA ALA A 210 37.22 23.90 -0.19
C ALA A 210 38.08 25.12 0.19
N ILE A 211 37.46 26.31 0.31
CA ILE A 211 38.15 27.53 0.73
C ILE A 211 38.80 27.37 2.10
N ASN A 212 38.06 26.81 3.07
CA ASN A 212 38.58 26.62 4.42
C ASN A 212 39.73 25.61 4.45
N ALA A 213 39.68 24.56 3.62
CA ALA A 213 40.76 23.59 3.49
C ALA A 213 42.02 24.22 2.90
N ILE A 214 41.90 24.99 1.81
CA ILE A 214 43.04 25.69 1.18
C ILE A 214 43.66 26.68 2.17
N ARG A 215 42.83 27.51 2.82
CA ARG A 215 43.29 28.48 3.82
C ARG A 215 43.99 27.78 4.98
N GLY A 216 43.44 26.68 5.49
CA GLY A 216 44.04 25.89 6.55
C GLY A 216 45.41 25.33 6.15
N ALA A 217 45.52 24.75 4.96
CA ALA A 217 46.78 24.22 4.43
C ALA A 217 47.86 25.29 4.31
N TYR A 218 47.50 26.49 3.83
CA TYR A 218 48.43 27.63 3.75
C TYR A 218 48.90 28.10 5.14
N VAL A 219 47.96 28.32 6.08
CA VAL A 219 48.28 28.79 7.44
C VAL A 219 49.18 27.81 8.19
N HIS A 220 49.04 26.51 7.93
CA HIS A 220 49.88 25.46 8.54
C HIS A 220 51.17 25.19 7.77
N GLY A 221 51.46 25.92 6.68
CA GLY A 221 52.68 25.77 5.89
C GLY A 221 52.76 24.47 5.09
N VAL A 222 51.61 23.83 4.83
CA VAL A 222 51.53 22.62 3.99
C VAL A 222 51.66 22.97 2.51
N ILE A 223 51.15 24.14 2.12
CA ILE A 223 51.25 24.72 0.76
C ILE A 223 51.76 26.16 0.84
N ASP A 224 52.37 26.64 -0.24
CA ASP A 224 52.81 28.04 -0.35
C ASP A 224 51.69 28.96 -0.87
N LEU A 225 51.99 30.27 -0.92
CA LEU A 225 51.01 31.29 -1.33
C LEU A 225 50.61 31.15 -2.79
N GLU A 226 51.55 30.82 -3.68
CA GLU A 226 51.31 30.66 -5.11
C GLU A 226 50.36 29.48 -5.37
N THR A 227 50.65 28.31 -4.77
CA THR A 227 49.77 27.13 -4.84
C THR A 227 48.39 27.41 -4.25
N ALA A 228 48.32 28.13 -3.13
CA ALA A 228 47.04 28.49 -2.52
C ALA A 228 46.21 29.44 -3.41
N GLN A 229 46.85 30.36 -4.13
CA GLN A 229 46.19 31.25 -5.08
C GLN A 229 45.67 30.50 -6.30
N GLU A 230 46.48 29.59 -6.86
CA GLU A 230 46.05 28.72 -7.97
C GLU A 230 44.85 27.85 -7.58
N MET A 231 44.90 27.17 -6.43
CA MET A 231 43.77 26.35 -5.94
C MET A 231 42.50 27.17 -5.68
N MET A 232 42.63 28.41 -5.19
CA MET A 232 41.48 29.30 -4.98
C MET A 232 40.85 29.74 -6.32
N LEU A 233 41.65 29.94 -7.37
CA LEU A 233 41.16 30.25 -8.71
C LEU A 233 40.43 29.05 -9.33
N GLU A 234 40.89 27.82 -9.09
CA GLU A 234 40.26 26.59 -9.60
C GLU A 234 38.90 26.28 -8.95
N VAL A 235 38.71 26.59 -7.67
CA VAL A 235 37.45 26.30 -6.94
C VAL A 235 36.24 27.06 -7.53
N TYR A 236 36.48 28.08 -8.36
CA TYR A 236 35.50 28.93 -9.06
C TYR A 236 34.47 29.61 -8.13
N ALA A 237 33.77 30.62 -8.65
CA ALA A 237 32.82 31.47 -7.92
C ALA A 237 31.75 30.68 -7.12
N PRO A 238 31.12 31.30 -6.10
CA PRO A 238 30.00 30.67 -5.40
C PRO A 238 28.90 30.29 -6.41
N PRO A 239 28.20 29.16 -6.19
CA PRO A 239 27.14 28.70 -7.07
C PRO A 239 25.99 29.71 -7.13
N THR A 240 25.42 29.85 -8.31
CA THR A 240 24.35 30.78 -8.67
C THR A 240 23.17 30.03 -9.28
N ALA A 241 22.05 30.72 -9.50
CA ALA A 241 20.87 30.10 -10.13
C ALA A 241 21.14 29.50 -11.52
N ASN A 242 22.17 29.97 -12.22
CA ASN A 242 22.57 29.41 -13.52
C ASN A 242 23.19 28.00 -13.39
N ASP A 243 23.59 27.60 -12.19
CA ASP A 243 24.15 26.28 -11.89
C ASP A 243 23.06 25.25 -11.52
N ILE A 244 21.79 25.64 -11.53
CA ILE A 244 20.67 24.72 -11.32
C ILE A 244 20.41 23.97 -12.65
N PRO A 245 20.56 22.64 -12.69
CA PRO A 245 20.35 21.88 -13.91
C PRO A 245 18.86 21.79 -14.25
N ASP A 246 18.58 21.73 -15.55
CA ASP A 246 17.22 21.57 -16.06
C ASP A 246 16.66 20.19 -15.69
N ILE A 247 15.47 20.18 -15.07
CA ILE A 247 14.74 18.96 -14.67
C ILE A 247 13.45 18.77 -15.46
N SER A 248 13.20 19.59 -16.50
CA SER A 248 12.00 19.51 -17.34
C SER A 248 11.95 18.23 -18.20
N ASP A 249 13.11 17.62 -18.46
CA ASP A 249 13.27 16.35 -19.19
C ASP A 249 12.88 15.10 -18.38
N LEU A 250 12.54 15.25 -17.10
CA LEU A 250 12.06 14.13 -16.29
C LEU A 250 10.71 13.60 -16.81
N PRO A 251 10.39 12.31 -16.59
CA PRO A 251 9.11 11.72 -16.98
C PRO A 251 7.98 12.25 -16.09
N LEU A 252 7.64 13.52 -16.30
CA LEU A 252 6.67 14.28 -15.54
C LEU A 252 5.34 14.34 -16.28
N SER A 253 4.25 14.38 -15.52
CA SER A 253 2.95 14.76 -16.08
C SER A 253 3.03 16.18 -16.66
N GLU A 254 2.12 16.50 -17.57
CA GLU A 254 2.07 17.83 -18.19
C GLU A 254 1.99 18.95 -17.14
N VAL A 255 1.11 18.78 -16.15
CA VAL A 255 0.97 19.70 -15.00
C VAL A 255 2.28 19.84 -14.21
N GLN A 256 3.01 18.75 -14.02
CA GLN A 256 4.30 18.79 -13.33
C GLN A 256 5.36 19.53 -14.15
N ARG A 257 5.39 19.38 -15.48
CA ARG A 257 6.35 20.09 -16.35
C ARG A 257 6.09 21.58 -16.36
N GLU A 258 4.85 22.01 -16.54
CA GLU A 258 4.49 23.43 -16.51
C GLU A 258 4.90 24.08 -15.18
N ALA A 259 4.62 23.40 -14.07
CA ALA A 259 5.00 23.84 -12.74
C ALA A 259 6.51 23.97 -12.54
N VAL A 260 7.30 23.05 -13.12
CA VAL A 260 8.76 23.12 -13.11
C VAL A 260 9.22 24.35 -13.88
N VAL A 261 8.73 24.58 -15.10
CA VAL A 261 9.12 25.73 -15.93
C VAL A 261 8.88 27.05 -15.18
N VAL A 262 7.70 27.23 -14.60
CA VAL A 262 7.35 28.42 -13.82
C VAL A 262 8.33 28.64 -12.66
N ALA A 263 8.68 27.58 -11.92
CA ALA A 263 9.62 27.70 -10.81
C ALA A 263 11.01 28.18 -11.27
N TYR A 264 11.50 27.67 -12.39
CA TYR A 264 12.83 28.04 -12.92
C TYR A 264 12.86 29.46 -13.49
N GLU A 265 11.78 29.90 -14.15
CA GLU A 265 11.64 31.28 -14.62
C GLU A 265 11.66 32.28 -13.46
N GLU A 266 10.99 31.97 -12.35
CA GLU A 266 10.99 32.83 -11.16
C GLU A 266 12.35 32.88 -10.46
N ILE A 267 13.04 31.73 -10.35
CA ILE A 267 14.35 31.66 -9.71
C ILE A 267 15.39 32.44 -10.53
N SER A 268 15.39 32.26 -11.86
CA SER A 268 16.31 32.98 -12.75
C SER A 268 16.07 34.49 -12.74
N THR A 269 14.81 34.94 -12.76
CA THR A 269 14.47 36.38 -12.72
C THR A 269 14.79 37.04 -11.38
N GLN A 270 14.67 36.33 -10.25
CA GLN A 270 15.04 36.89 -8.95
C GLN A 270 16.55 37.05 -8.78
N THR A 271 17.35 36.17 -9.41
CA THR A 271 18.82 36.19 -9.29
C THR A 271 19.47 37.25 -10.19
N ALA A 272 18.75 37.75 -11.19
CA ALA A 272 19.20 38.80 -12.09
C ALA A 272 18.99 40.24 -11.54
N ARG A 273 18.35 40.39 -10.37
CA ARG A 273 18.11 41.67 -9.68
C ARG A 273 19.04 41.84 -8.48
#